data_AF-A0A7W0GYT5-F1
#
_entry.id   AF-A0A7W0GYT5-F1
#
_cell.length_a   1.000
_cell.length_b   1.000
_cell.length_c   1.000
_cell.angle_alpha   90.00
_cell.angle_beta   90.00
_cell.angle_gamma   90.00
#
_symmetry.space_group_name_H-M   'P 1'
#
loop_
_entity.id
_entity.type
_entity.pdbx_description
1 polymer ?
#
loop_
_entity_poly.entity_id
_entity_poly.type
_entity_poly.pdbx_seq_one_letter_code
_entity_poly.pdbx_strand_id
1 'polypeptide(L)'
;LPAEERRYWQETLRARGEVRDSLDFPALALDDRGEPIPVVNTDPATALFLESRTTPETVLGTVAPFVRPYPVGLFVEGLGPVVANDAYASRSVWEGFRDPYHSPRVVWGREVNLLFLGLAHRIAAASDSAGRPLEPALEPYLRELHQALRHTLDAVNASGLQHAELWSYEIAGGELRPVRYGTGSDVQLWSSTDLAVEFMLSRLPRP
;
A
#
# COMPACT_ATOMS: atom_id res chain seq x y z
N LEU A 1 -15.35 3.27 11.27
CA LEU A 1 -14.68 2.37 12.22
C LEU A 1 -15.61 1.88 13.33
N PRO A 2 -15.78 0.56 13.51
CA PRO A 2 -16.23 -0.10 14.74
C PRO A 2 -15.45 0.35 15.99
N ALA A 3 -15.99 0.13 17.19
CA ALA A 3 -15.45 0.73 18.42
C ALA A 3 -14.03 0.26 18.79
N GLU A 4 -13.76 -1.05 18.72
CA GLU A 4 -12.45 -1.61 19.04
C GLU A 4 -11.37 -1.15 18.07
N GLU A 5 -11.69 -1.18 16.78
CA GLU A 5 -10.80 -0.72 15.71
C GLU A 5 -10.54 0.78 15.79
N ARG A 6 -11.57 1.58 16.09
CA ARG A 6 -11.42 3.02 16.32
C ARG A 6 -10.47 3.31 17.47
N ARG A 7 -10.60 2.58 18.59
CA ARG A 7 -9.73 2.75 19.75
C ARG A 7 -8.28 2.44 19.40
N TYR A 8 -8.03 1.28 18.77
CA TYR A 8 -6.70 0.87 18.34
C TYR A 8 -6.04 1.94 17.46
N TRP A 9 -6.71 2.36 16.38
CA TRP A 9 -6.12 3.34 15.46
C TRP A 9 -5.94 4.74 16.06
N GLN A 10 -6.79 5.15 17.01
CA GLN A 10 -6.60 6.40 17.75
C GLN A 10 -5.36 6.36 18.64
N GLU A 11 -5.10 5.22 19.28
CA GLU A 11 -3.88 5.02 20.07
C GLU A 11 -2.63 5.03 19.18
N THR A 12 -2.69 4.34 18.03
CA THR A 12 -1.61 4.35 17.03
C THR A 12 -1.29 5.77 16.52
N LEU A 13 -2.32 6.55 16.17
CA LEU A 13 -2.14 7.94 15.72
C LEU A 13 -1.44 8.79 16.77
N ARG A 14 -1.88 8.70 18.03
CA ARG A 14 -1.29 9.44 19.15
C ARG A 14 0.17 9.06 19.37
N ALA A 15 0.49 7.77 19.28
CA ALA A 15 1.85 7.28 19.44
C ALA A 15 2.78 7.75 18.30
N ARG A 16 2.27 7.90 17.07
CA ARG A 16 3.06 8.27 15.89
C ARG A 16 3.12 9.78 15.61
N GLY A 17 2.29 10.60 16.27
CA GLY A 17 2.31 12.06 16.10
C GLY A 17 1.84 12.56 14.73
N GLU A 18 1.08 11.73 14.00
CA GLU A 18 0.64 12.00 12.63
C GLU A 18 -0.54 12.99 12.56
N VAL A 19 -0.50 13.92 11.59
CA VAL A 19 -1.55 14.94 11.37
C VAL A 19 -2.33 14.57 10.11
N ARG A 20 -3.66 14.49 10.21
CA ARG A 20 -4.57 13.98 9.17
C ARG A 20 -4.62 14.76 7.85
N ASP A 21 -4.02 15.95 7.77
CA ASP A 21 -4.48 17.02 6.86
C ASP A 21 -3.57 17.27 5.64
N SER A 22 -2.77 16.30 5.22
CA SER A 22 -1.79 16.49 4.14
C SER A 22 -1.91 15.51 2.97
N LEU A 23 -3.06 14.86 2.79
CA LEU A 23 -3.27 13.91 1.70
C LEU A 23 -4.08 14.52 0.56
N ASP A 24 -3.60 14.31 -0.65
CA ASP A 24 -4.34 14.55 -1.89
C ASP A 24 -5.08 13.27 -2.30
N PHE A 25 -6.35 13.41 -2.68
CA PHE A 25 -7.20 12.28 -3.07
C PHE A 25 -7.43 12.33 -4.60
N PRO A 26 -7.00 11.32 -5.36
CA PRO A 26 -7.53 11.14 -6.71
C PRO A 26 -9.03 10.86 -6.59
N ALA A 27 -9.86 11.49 -7.41
CA ALA A 27 -11.31 11.23 -7.43
C ALA A 27 -11.58 9.83 -8.03
N LEU A 28 -11.43 8.80 -7.20
CA LEU A 28 -11.54 7.38 -7.59
C LEU A 28 -12.99 6.91 -7.61
N ALA A 29 -13.87 7.61 -6.92
CA ALA A 29 -15.31 7.39 -6.94
C ALA A 29 -16.04 8.73 -6.81
N LEU A 30 -17.21 8.81 -7.43
CA LEU A 30 -18.11 9.95 -7.33
C LEU A 30 -19.37 9.54 -6.57
N ASP A 31 -19.94 10.46 -5.81
CA ASP A 31 -21.27 10.27 -5.23
C ASP A 31 -22.39 10.39 -6.29
N ASP A 32 -23.65 10.30 -5.86
CA ASP A 32 -24.82 10.42 -6.74
C ASP A 32 -24.97 11.81 -7.39
N ARG A 33 -24.20 12.80 -6.93
CA ARG A 33 -24.12 14.16 -7.48
C ARG A 33 -22.88 14.40 -8.34
N GLY A 34 -22.00 13.40 -8.48
CA GLY A 34 -20.75 13.54 -9.23
C GLY A 34 -19.61 14.16 -8.42
N GLU A 35 -19.74 14.27 -7.10
CA GLU A 35 -18.70 14.85 -6.23
C GLU A 35 -17.67 13.78 -5.80
N PRO A 36 -16.37 14.11 -5.70
CA PRO A 36 -15.34 13.16 -5.29
C PRO A 36 -15.59 12.57 -3.89
N ILE A 37 -15.52 11.24 -3.78
CA ILE A 37 -15.50 10.55 -2.51
C ILE A 37 -14.03 10.47 -2.03
N PRO A 38 -13.67 11.02 -0.85
CA PRO A 38 -12.30 11.07 -0.38
C PRO A 38 -11.87 9.68 0.13
N VAL A 39 -11.47 8.81 -0.78
CA VAL A 39 -10.94 7.47 -0.50
C VAL A 39 -9.53 7.39 -1.04
N VAL A 40 -8.56 7.22 -0.14
CA VAL A 40 -7.20 6.83 -0.54
C VAL A 40 -7.25 5.35 -0.91
N ASN A 41 -6.62 4.92 -1.99
CA ASN A 41 -6.59 3.51 -2.38
C ASN A 41 -5.28 3.12 -3.06
N THR A 42 -5.14 1.83 -3.38
CA THR A 42 -3.94 1.27 -4.01
C THR A 42 -3.90 1.36 -5.53
N ASP A 43 -4.96 1.82 -6.21
CA ASP A 43 -5.03 1.88 -7.68
C ASP A 43 -3.85 2.65 -8.32
N PRO A 44 -3.31 3.74 -7.70
CA PRO A 44 -2.13 4.41 -8.23
C PRO A 44 -0.89 3.52 -8.39
N ALA A 45 -0.84 2.32 -7.79
CA ALA A 45 0.22 1.33 -8.03
C ALA A 45 0.28 0.90 -9.51
N THR A 46 -0.88 0.81 -10.18
CA THR A 46 -0.95 0.50 -11.61
C THR A 46 -0.31 1.63 -12.44
N ALA A 47 -0.63 2.88 -12.12
CA ALA A 47 -0.04 4.04 -12.80
C ALA A 47 1.47 4.13 -12.52
N LEU A 48 1.89 3.89 -11.26
CA LEU A 48 3.30 3.85 -10.87
C LEU A 48 4.10 2.86 -11.73
N PHE A 49 3.51 1.68 -12.00
CA PHE A 49 4.10 0.62 -12.84
C PHE A 49 4.10 0.96 -14.33
N LEU A 50 3.00 1.49 -14.88
CA LEU A 50 2.85 1.70 -16.32
C LEU A 50 3.45 3.02 -16.83
N GLU A 51 3.48 4.07 -16.00
CA GLU A 51 3.97 5.37 -16.43
C GLU A 51 5.50 5.37 -16.55
N SER A 52 6.02 5.88 -17.65
CA SER A 52 7.48 5.98 -17.88
C SER A 52 7.99 7.43 -17.84
N ARG A 53 7.10 8.43 -17.80
CA ARG A 53 7.44 9.85 -17.90
C ARG A 53 6.78 10.66 -16.79
N THR A 54 7.37 10.57 -15.61
CA THR A 54 6.87 11.20 -14.38
C THR A 54 8.06 11.79 -13.64
N THR A 55 7.92 12.98 -13.06
CA THR A 55 9.01 13.59 -12.28
C THR A 55 9.21 12.85 -10.96
N PRO A 56 10.41 12.89 -10.35
CA PRO A 56 10.65 12.31 -9.03
C PRO A 56 9.63 12.75 -7.98
N GLU A 57 9.26 14.02 -7.98
CA GLU A 57 8.30 14.59 -7.02
C GLU A 57 6.92 13.96 -7.15
N THR A 58 6.43 13.81 -8.39
CA THR A 58 5.13 13.18 -8.63
C THR A 58 5.16 11.70 -8.27
N VAL A 59 6.26 10.99 -8.55
CA VAL A 59 6.42 9.59 -8.12
C VAL A 59 6.38 9.49 -6.59
N LEU A 60 7.10 10.34 -5.87
CA LEU A 60 7.10 10.33 -4.41
C LEU A 60 5.74 10.70 -3.83
N GLY A 61 5.04 11.66 -4.45
CA GLY A 61 3.65 11.99 -4.10
C GLY A 61 2.72 10.78 -4.26
N THR A 62 2.85 10.01 -5.34
CA THR A 62 2.09 8.78 -5.58
C THR A 62 2.45 7.68 -4.56
N VAL A 63 3.72 7.55 -4.18
CA VAL A 63 4.17 6.52 -3.23
C VAL A 63 3.80 6.85 -1.78
N ALA A 64 3.75 8.14 -1.41
CA ALA A 64 3.58 8.58 -0.03
C ALA A 64 2.38 7.94 0.69
N PRO A 65 1.17 7.83 0.10
CA PRO A 65 0.04 7.19 0.78
C PRO A 65 0.24 5.70 1.08
N PHE A 66 1.02 4.97 0.27
CA PHE A 66 1.25 3.52 0.45
C PHE A 66 2.09 3.21 1.69
N VAL A 67 3.00 4.12 2.06
CA VAL A 67 3.96 3.94 3.15
C VAL A 67 3.59 4.74 4.39
N ARG A 68 2.59 5.62 4.29
CA ARG A 68 2.10 6.39 5.43
C ARG A 68 1.17 5.53 6.30
N PRO A 69 1.32 5.56 7.65
CA PRO A 69 0.53 4.71 8.54
C PRO A 69 -0.98 4.92 8.38
N TYR A 70 -1.73 3.83 8.34
CA TYR A 70 -3.18 3.85 8.58
C TYR A 70 -3.44 4.38 10.01
N PRO A 71 -4.49 5.19 10.24
CA PRO A 71 -5.60 5.58 9.34
C PRO A 71 -5.34 6.84 8.51
N VAL A 72 -4.09 7.27 8.34
CA VAL A 72 -3.78 8.41 7.48
C VAL A 72 -3.53 7.92 6.06
N GLY A 73 -2.49 7.11 5.85
CA GLY A 73 -2.27 6.42 4.57
C GLY A 73 -2.91 5.04 4.55
N LEU A 74 -2.28 4.14 3.80
CA LEU A 74 -2.72 2.76 3.59
C LEU A 74 -1.91 1.76 4.44
N PHE A 75 -0.76 2.17 4.97
CA PHE A 75 0.21 1.25 5.53
C PHE A 75 -0.20 0.71 6.91
N VAL A 76 -0.32 -0.61 7.02
CA VAL A 76 -0.50 -1.30 8.30
C VAL A 76 0.77 -2.08 8.63
N GLU A 77 1.34 -1.78 9.79
CA GLU A 77 2.53 -2.46 10.32
C GLU A 77 2.29 -3.97 10.42
N GLY A 78 3.24 -4.77 9.91
CA GLY A 78 3.14 -6.23 9.92
C GLY A 78 2.07 -6.82 8.99
N LEU A 79 1.49 -6.01 8.11
CA LEU A 79 0.45 -6.43 7.17
C LEU A 79 0.71 -5.96 5.73
N GLY A 80 1.16 -4.71 5.56
CA GLY A 80 1.27 -4.04 4.26
C GLY A 80 0.16 -3.02 3.99
N PRO A 81 0.08 -2.48 2.77
CA PRO A 81 -0.91 -1.45 2.42
C PRO A 81 -2.29 -2.07 2.21
N VAL A 82 -3.29 -1.59 2.94
CA VAL A 82 -4.70 -1.96 2.67
C VAL A 82 -5.17 -1.34 1.35
N VAL A 83 -6.12 -1.98 0.69
CA VAL A 83 -6.65 -1.61 -0.63
C VAL A 83 -7.28 -0.22 -0.61
N ALA A 84 -7.90 0.18 0.50
CA ALA A 84 -8.56 1.47 0.64
C ALA A 84 -8.50 1.99 2.08
N ASN A 85 -8.38 3.31 2.24
CA ASN A 85 -8.53 3.99 3.52
C ASN A 85 -9.89 4.68 3.58
N ASP A 86 -10.72 4.18 4.48
CA ASP A 86 -12.06 4.65 4.76
C ASP A 86 -12.13 5.61 5.95
N ALA A 87 -11.03 5.94 6.62
CA ALA A 87 -10.99 6.88 7.76
C ALA A 87 -11.55 8.28 7.43
N TYR A 88 -11.60 8.62 6.14
CA TYR A 88 -12.13 9.86 5.59
C TYR A 88 -13.57 9.73 5.07
N ALA A 89 -14.08 8.51 4.95
CA ALA A 89 -15.41 8.24 4.45
C ALA A 89 -16.49 8.61 5.48
N SER A 90 -17.65 9.06 4.98
CA SER A 90 -18.81 9.34 5.83
C SER A 90 -19.39 8.05 6.41
N ARG A 91 -20.13 8.16 7.52
CA ARG A 91 -20.74 7.00 8.18
C ARG A 91 -21.60 6.13 7.23
N SER A 92 -22.31 6.75 6.29
CA SER A 92 -23.14 6.01 5.33
C SER A 92 -22.31 5.15 4.39
N VAL A 93 -21.11 5.61 3.99
CA VAL A 93 -20.17 4.81 3.17
C VAL A 93 -19.63 3.64 3.99
N TRP A 94 -19.21 3.89 5.23
CA TRP A 94 -18.77 2.84 6.17
C TRP A 94 -19.78 1.72 6.37
N GLU A 95 -21.06 2.06 6.55
CA GLU A 95 -22.14 1.09 6.76
C GLU A 95 -22.46 0.28 5.48
N GLY A 96 -21.93 0.70 4.32
CA GLY A 96 -21.98 -0.01 3.06
C GLY A 96 -20.97 -1.17 2.96
N PHE A 97 -19.83 -1.09 3.67
CA PHE A 97 -18.82 -2.16 3.71
C PHE A 97 -19.25 -3.33 4.60
N ARG A 98 -20.32 -4.02 4.21
CA ARG A 98 -20.89 -5.17 4.94
C ARG A 98 -20.21 -6.50 4.59
N ASP A 99 -19.64 -6.58 3.39
CA ASP A 99 -18.93 -7.74 2.91
C ASP A 99 -17.44 -7.62 3.27
N PRO A 100 -16.87 -8.59 4.01
CA PRO A 100 -15.44 -8.66 4.28
C PRO A 100 -14.55 -8.57 3.03
N TYR A 101 -15.03 -8.99 1.84
CA TYR A 101 -14.26 -8.92 0.59
C TYR A 101 -14.07 -7.48 0.11
N HIS A 102 -15.15 -6.70 0.23
CA HIS A 102 -15.18 -5.29 -0.10
C HIS A 102 -14.73 -4.43 1.09
N SER A 103 -14.14 -5.04 2.13
CA SER A 103 -13.73 -4.33 3.32
C SER A 103 -12.46 -3.52 3.05
N PRO A 104 -12.37 -2.28 3.54
CA PRO A 104 -11.15 -1.46 3.50
C PRO A 104 -10.01 -2.03 4.36
N ARG A 105 -10.24 -3.12 5.09
CA ARG A 105 -9.20 -3.87 5.81
C ARG A 105 -8.44 -4.87 4.93
N VAL A 106 -8.86 -5.06 3.68
CA VAL A 106 -8.29 -6.05 2.78
C VAL A 106 -6.99 -5.54 2.21
N VAL A 107 -5.99 -6.39 2.15
CA VAL A 107 -4.79 -6.22 1.32
C VAL A 107 -4.93 -7.16 0.14
N TRP A 108 -4.70 -6.63 -1.06
CA TRP A 108 -4.74 -7.41 -2.30
C TRP A 108 -3.31 -7.65 -2.80
N GLY A 109 -2.89 -8.91 -2.85
CA GLY A 109 -1.55 -9.30 -3.29
C GLY A 109 -1.20 -8.79 -4.69
N ARG A 110 -2.17 -8.70 -5.60
CA ARG A 110 -1.99 -8.10 -6.92
C ARG A 110 -1.54 -6.64 -6.84
N GLU A 111 -2.18 -5.84 -5.99
CA GLU A 111 -1.86 -4.41 -5.85
C GLU A 111 -0.51 -4.21 -5.15
N VAL A 112 -0.19 -5.05 -4.16
CA VAL A 112 1.14 -5.10 -3.54
C VAL A 112 2.22 -5.43 -4.57
N ASN A 113 1.96 -6.40 -5.45
CA ASN A 113 2.88 -6.77 -6.53
C ASN A 113 3.07 -5.64 -7.54
N LEU A 114 2.00 -4.92 -7.91
CA LEU A 114 2.10 -3.76 -8.79
C LEU A 114 2.91 -2.63 -8.15
N LEU A 115 2.76 -2.40 -6.85
CA LEU A 115 3.58 -1.44 -6.11
C LEU A 115 5.07 -1.85 -6.16
N PHE A 116 5.39 -3.12 -5.91
CA PHE A 116 6.77 -3.61 -5.97
C PHE A 116 7.37 -3.49 -7.37
N LEU A 117 6.63 -3.85 -8.42
CA LEU A 117 7.08 -3.66 -9.80
C LEU A 117 7.28 -2.18 -10.11
N GLY A 118 6.34 -1.33 -9.73
CA GLY A 118 6.45 0.12 -9.91
C GLY A 118 7.72 0.68 -9.25
N LEU A 119 7.93 0.41 -7.97
CA LEU A 119 9.12 0.83 -7.24
C LEU A 119 10.41 0.30 -7.89
N ALA A 120 10.45 -0.99 -8.22
CA ALA A 120 11.62 -1.61 -8.85
C ALA A 120 11.96 -0.96 -10.21
N HIS A 121 10.94 -0.70 -11.03
CA HIS A 121 11.13 -0.01 -12.31
C HIS A 121 11.68 1.40 -12.11
N ARG A 122 11.19 2.15 -11.12
CA ARG A 122 11.69 3.51 -10.83
C ARG A 122 13.12 3.51 -10.29
N ILE A 123 13.45 2.57 -9.42
CA ILE A 123 14.82 2.38 -8.91
C ILE A 123 15.77 2.07 -10.06
N ALA A 124 15.42 1.08 -10.90
CA ALA A 124 16.24 0.67 -12.04
C ALA A 124 16.42 1.79 -13.07
N ALA A 125 15.39 2.60 -13.32
CA ALA A 125 15.46 3.73 -14.25
C ALA A 125 16.34 4.88 -13.76
N ALA A 126 16.54 5.02 -12.44
CA ALA A 126 17.32 6.10 -11.83
C ALA A 126 18.73 5.67 -11.39
N SER A 127 19.10 4.41 -11.57
CA SER A 127 20.37 3.83 -11.09
C SER A 127 21.21 3.22 -12.21
N ASP A 128 22.53 3.21 -12.04
CA ASP A 128 23.44 2.43 -12.88
C ASP A 128 23.45 0.94 -12.49
N SER A 129 24.21 0.12 -13.20
CA SER A 129 24.33 -1.32 -12.93
C SER A 129 24.94 -1.66 -11.56
N ALA A 130 25.56 -0.69 -10.89
CA ALA A 130 26.12 -0.84 -9.54
C ALA A 130 25.17 -0.29 -8.46
N GLY A 131 23.96 0.16 -8.81
CA GLY A 131 23.00 0.72 -7.86
C GLY A 131 23.25 2.17 -7.48
N ARG A 132 24.15 2.85 -8.18
CA ARG A 132 24.45 4.26 -7.90
C ARG A 132 23.49 5.15 -8.67
N PRO A 133 23.11 6.31 -8.13
CA PRO A 133 22.31 7.28 -8.86
C PRO A 133 22.96 7.64 -10.21
N LEU A 134 22.17 7.68 -11.29
CA LEU A 134 22.65 8.14 -12.60
C LEU A 134 23.10 9.61 -12.55
N GLU A 135 22.46 10.39 -11.69
CA GLU A 135 22.81 11.78 -11.41
C GLU A 135 22.85 11.98 -9.88
N PRO A 136 23.80 12.77 -9.34
CA PRO A 136 23.87 13.03 -7.89
C PRO A 136 22.57 13.58 -7.29
N ALA A 137 21.81 14.36 -8.07
CA ALA A 137 20.54 14.93 -7.65
C ALA A 137 19.45 13.87 -7.38
N LEU A 138 19.58 12.65 -7.92
CA LEU A 138 18.63 11.56 -7.73
C LEU A 138 18.86 10.76 -6.44
N GLU A 139 19.93 11.04 -5.70
CA GLU A 139 20.24 10.31 -4.47
C GLU A 139 19.10 10.35 -3.43
N PRO A 140 18.47 11.50 -3.13
CA PRO A 140 17.35 11.53 -2.19
C PRO A 140 16.14 10.73 -2.69
N TYR A 141 15.85 10.83 -3.99
CA TYR A 141 14.76 10.10 -4.61
C TYR A 141 14.94 8.57 -4.51
N LEU A 142 16.13 8.07 -4.85
CA LEU A 142 16.44 6.64 -4.74
C LEU A 142 16.37 6.14 -3.29
N ARG A 143 16.80 6.95 -2.33
CA ARG A 143 16.71 6.62 -0.90
C ARG A 143 15.27 6.40 -0.46
N GLU A 144 14.37 7.31 -0.83
CA GLU A 144 12.93 7.21 -0.52
C GLU A 144 12.30 5.97 -1.17
N LEU A 145 12.62 5.68 -2.44
CA LEU A 145 12.11 4.49 -3.12
C LEU A 145 12.60 3.19 -2.49
N HIS A 146 13.89 3.10 -2.15
CA HIS A 146 14.43 1.93 -1.45
C HIS A 146 13.81 1.77 -0.07
N GLN A 147 13.60 2.86 0.66
CA GLN A 147 12.94 2.83 1.96
C GLN A 147 11.48 2.35 1.83
N ALA A 148 10.73 2.88 0.86
CA ALA A 148 9.36 2.46 0.59
C ALA A 148 9.26 0.96 0.25
N LEU A 149 10.14 0.49 -0.64
CA LEU A 149 10.22 -0.91 -1.05
C LEU A 149 10.52 -1.81 0.15
N ARG A 150 11.58 -1.50 0.91
CA ARG A 150 11.98 -2.29 2.09
C ARG A 150 10.89 -2.30 3.15
N HIS A 151 10.34 -1.14 3.50
CA HIS A 151 9.34 -1.04 4.54
C HIS A 151 8.08 -1.85 4.21
N THR A 152 7.65 -1.80 2.95
CA THR A 152 6.51 -2.57 2.47
C THR A 152 6.79 -4.06 2.45
N LEU A 153 7.96 -4.46 1.95
CA LEU A 153 8.39 -5.86 1.90
C LEU A 153 8.50 -6.47 3.30
N ASP A 154 9.07 -5.74 4.26
CA ASP A 154 9.20 -6.18 5.65
C ASP A 154 7.82 -6.40 6.30
N ALA A 155 6.87 -5.48 6.12
CA ALA A 155 5.52 -5.63 6.68
C ALA A 155 4.74 -6.77 6.03
N VAL A 156 4.81 -6.92 4.71
CA VAL A 156 4.15 -8.00 3.99
C VAL A 156 4.74 -9.36 4.38
N ASN A 157 6.06 -9.48 4.53
CA ASN A 157 6.71 -10.70 5.01
C ASN A 157 6.35 -11.01 6.47
N ALA A 158 6.31 -10.00 7.34
CA ALA A 158 5.92 -10.16 8.74
C ALA A 158 4.47 -10.64 8.89
N SER A 159 3.62 -10.41 7.88
CA SER A 159 2.25 -10.93 7.88
C SER A 159 2.18 -12.46 7.74
N GLY A 160 3.20 -13.08 7.15
CA GLY A 160 3.19 -14.49 6.75
C GLY A 160 2.24 -14.82 5.59
N LEU A 161 1.67 -13.80 4.94
CA LEU A 161 0.67 -13.90 3.88
C LEU A 161 1.15 -13.29 2.56
N GLN A 162 2.46 -13.11 2.37
CA GLN A 162 3.05 -12.48 1.19
C GLN A 162 2.69 -13.17 -0.13
N HIS A 163 2.41 -14.47 -0.09
CA HIS A 163 1.98 -15.25 -1.25
C HIS A 163 0.47 -15.50 -1.26
N ALA A 164 -0.33 -14.77 -0.48
CA ALA A 164 -1.79 -14.87 -0.50
C ALA A 164 -2.39 -13.97 -1.58
N GLU A 165 -3.49 -14.41 -2.19
CA GLU A 165 -4.24 -13.54 -3.10
C GLU A 165 -4.81 -12.32 -2.36
N LEU A 166 -5.45 -12.59 -1.23
CA LEU A 166 -6.09 -11.59 -0.38
C LEU A 166 -5.84 -11.95 1.09
N TRP A 167 -5.56 -10.93 1.88
CA TRP A 167 -5.50 -11.05 3.34
C TRP A 167 -6.12 -9.82 3.99
N SER A 168 -6.33 -9.91 5.29
CA SER A 168 -6.87 -8.83 6.09
C SER A 168 -6.28 -8.89 7.49
N TYR A 169 -6.87 -8.15 8.41
CA TYR A 169 -6.55 -8.23 9.82
C TYR A 169 -7.80 -8.30 10.68
N GLU A 170 -7.64 -8.92 11.84
CA GLU A 170 -8.54 -8.75 12.97
C GLU A 170 -7.81 -8.04 14.11
N ILE A 171 -8.57 -7.42 15.00
CA ILE A 171 -8.05 -6.90 16.25
C ILE A 171 -8.64 -7.76 17.35
N ALA A 172 -7.77 -8.45 18.09
CA ALA A 172 -8.17 -9.35 19.16
C ALA A 172 -7.25 -9.12 20.36
N GLY A 173 -7.84 -8.78 21.51
CA GLY A 173 -7.06 -8.52 22.73
C GLY A 173 -6.17 -7.27 22.64
N GLY A 174 -6.50 -6.31 21.78
CA GLY A 174 -5.70 -5.09 21.58
C GLY A 174 -4.53 -5.25 20.60
N GLU A 175 -4.36 -6.43 20.01
CA GLU A 175 -3.34 -6.70 19.00
C GLU A 175 -3.96 -6.86 17.63
N LEU A 176 -3.27 -6.34 16.61
CA LEU A 176 -3.61 -6.58 15.21
C LEU A 176 -3.01 -7.91 14.76
N ARG A 177 -3.84 -8.77 14.17
CA ARG A 177 -3.46 -10.09 13.70
C ARG A 177 -3.77 -10.25 12.21
N PRO A 178 -2.77 -10.54 11.37
CA PRO A 178 -2.99 -10.92 9.98
C PRO A 178 -3.88 -12.15 9.90
N VAL A 179 -4.86 -12.12 9.00
CA VAL A 179 -5.76 -13.24 8.72
C VAL A 179 -5.89 -13.41 7.22
N ARG A 180 -5.89 -14.66 6.76
CA ARG A 180 -6.12 -14.94 5.35
C ARG A 180 -7.57 -14.64 4.99
N TYR A 181 -7.79 -14.04 3.82
CA TYR A 181 -9.13 -13.86 3.30
C TYR A 181 -9.62 -15.18 2.67
N GLY A 182 -10.85 -15.58 3.01
CA GLY A 182 -11.38 -16.94 2.86
C GLY A 182 -11.53 -17.48 1.43
N THR A 183 -10.41 -17.88 0.80
CA THR A 183 -10.44 -18.86 -0.29
C THR A 183 -10.25 -20.25 0.29
N GLY A 184 -11.17 -21.17 0.00
CA GLY A 184 -11.12 -22.57 0.46
C GLY A 184 -10.03 -23.42 -0.22
N SER A 185 -8.99 -22.79 -0.77
CA SER A 185 -7.90 -23.45 -1.51
C SER A 185 -6.63 -22.61 -1.48
N ASP A 186 -5.49 -23.30 -1.42
CA ASP A 186 -4.15 -22.72 -1.62
C ASP A 186 -3.81 -22.45 -3.10
N VAL A 187 -4.69 -22.83 -4.03
CA VAL A 187 -4.51 -22.60 -5.47
C VAL A 187 -4.96 -21.20 -5.83
N GLN A 188 -4.04 -20.40 -6.38
CA GLN A 188 -4.27 -19.00 -6.73
C GLN A 188 -4.17 -18.78 -8.24
N LEU A 189 -4.94 -17.83 -8.75
CA LEU A 189 -5.00 -17.51 -10.17
C LEU A 189 -3.77 -16.72 -10.68
N TRP A 190 -2.91 -16.19 -9.80
CA TRP A 190 -1.92 -15.14 -10.16
C TRP A 190 -0.45 -15.43 -9.83
N SER A 191 -0.04 -16.70 -9.61
CA SER A 191 1.33 -17.06 -9.18
C SER A 191 2.45 -16.52 -10.09
N SER A 192 2.19 -16.28 -11.38
CA SER A 192 3.18 -15.70 -12.29
C SER A 192 3.53 -14.25 -12.00
N THR A 193 2.62 -13.47 -11.41
CA THR A 193 2.90 -12.06 -11.05
C THR A 193 3.89 -11.99 -9.89
N ASP A 194 3.71 -12.88 -8.91
CA ASP A 194 4.59 -13.00 -7.74
C ASP A 194 6.02 -13.38 -8.18
N LEU A 195 6.15 -14.38 -9.05
CA LEU A 195 7.44 -14.77 -9.63
C LEU A 195 8.08 -13.64 -10.46
N ALA A 196 7.27 -12.84 -11.17
CA ALA A 196 7.80 -11.69 -11.91
C ALA A 196 8.34 -10.61 -10.97
N VAL A 197 7.67 -10.37 -9.83
CA VAL A 197 8.16 -9.49 -8.77
C VAL A 197 9.47 -10.03 -8.21
N GLU A 198 9.51 -11.28 -7.76
CA GLU A 198 10.73 -11.91 -7.21
C GLU A 198 11.90 -11.81 -8.20
N PHE A 199 11.63 -12.10 -9.48
CA PHE A 199 12.63 -11.95 -10.53
C PHE A 199 13.13 -10.50 -10.64
N MET A 200 12.22 -9.52 -10.71
CA MET A 200 12.60 -8.11 -10.83
C MET A 200 13.38 -7.61 -9.60
N LEU A 201 12.92 -7.94 -8.39
CA LEU A 201 13.61 -7.56 -7.15
C LEU A 201 15.00 -8.21 -7.06
N SER A 202 15.17 -9.45 -7.54
CA SER A 202 16.48 -10.12 -7.58
C SER A 202 17.51 -9.44 -8.49
N ARG A 203 17.04 -8.61 -9.44
CA ARG A 203 17.86 -7.85 -10.38
C ARG A 203 18.20 -6.46 -9.90
N LEU A 204 17.52 -5.96 -8.86
CA LEU A 204 17.88 -4.69 -8.28
C LEU A 204 19.26 -4.81 -7.63
N PRO A 205 20.14 -3.80 -7.83
CA PRO A 205 21.36 -3.70 -7.07
C PRO A 205 21.00 -3.72 -5.58
N ARG A 206 21.60 -4.64 -4.82
CA ARG A 206 21.43 -4.62 -3.37
C ARG A 206 22.08 -3.34 -2.84
N PRO A 207 21.40 -2.60 -1.94
CA PRO A 207 22.00 -1.42 -1.31
C PRO A 207 23.29 -1.77 -0.55
#